data_AF-A0A928SSX0-F1
#
_entry.id   AF-A0A928SSX0-F1
#
_cell.length_a   1.000
_cell.length_b   1.000
_cell.length_c   1.000
_cell.angle_alpha   90.00
_cell.angle_beta   90.00
_cell.angle_gamma   90.00
#
_symmetry.space_group_name_H-M   'P 1'
#
loop_
_entity.id
_entity.type
_entity.pdbx_description
1 polymer ?
#
loop_
_entity_poly.entity_id
_entity_poly.type
_entity_poly.pdbx_seq_one_letter_code
_entity_poly.pdbx_strand_id
1 'polypeptide(L)'
;MKRYIPWLGLGLLAAAFGGSTFACSSDSGGGSGGSGATASGGVGGGPVGGAGGAVGGAGGSGATGGGGTGGGTATKLGAKCTKDAECGAGLTCLLASGTDLDGEGAPKGLCTAECSADPSVCGQFASNAICLNYDTGKGYCLEGCSFGPSGLQAFDSKKCHGRPEMACSGLLGSTAGGDCGPPNYDCPTGEACGNDNKCHPIIPACVPRCNADADCGTGLKCNPQSGLCTAGALTGKKLGEACTVNEDAGTSDCEGVCINFGDDLRSCGSACTIGANPSCGWSGSGPAPSFCMYATSVVADNGGPGLGDLGLCIQFCDCNADCKTPGLVCSDFGTSADATSIKNYLKRKGACFNPKNSQDGAINPGIPSCGTDAGTGGTGGTGGTGGTGGTTSDASTD
;
A
#
# COMPACT_ATOMS: atom_id res chain seq x y z
N MET A 1 9.31 14.95 24.48
CA MET A 1 10.38 14.52 23.54
C MET A 1 9.73 14.42 22.18
N LYS A 2 10.10 15.25 21.20
CA LYS A 2 9.60 15.14 19.82
C LYS A 2 10.15 13.83 19.25
N ARG A 3 9.32 12.80 19.12
CA ARG A 3 9.69 11.65 18.32
C ARG A 3 9.13 11.91 16.95
N TYR A 4 10.04 12.07 16.02
CA TYR A 4 9.79 11.85 14.62
C TYR A 4 9.07 10.50 14.55
N ILE A 5 7.86 10.44 13.96
CA ILE A 5 7.56 9.29 13.09
C ILE A 5 8.87 9.06 12.36
N PRO A 6 9.47 7.86 12.32
CA PRO A 6 10.42 7.63 11.26
C PRO A 6 9.62 7.80 9.95
N TRP A 7 9.42 9.04 9.48
CA TRP A 7 10.04 9.45 8.24
C TRP A 7 11.27 8.62 8.18
N LEU A 8 11.19 7.52 7.40
CA LEU A 8 12.32 6.76 6.93
C LEU A 8 13.47 7.73 6.95
N GLY A 9 14.28 7.63 8.01
CA GLY A 9 15.35 8.56 8.22
C GLY A 9 16.15 8.32 6.98
N LEU A 10 16.13 9.31 6.10
CA LEU A 10 16.82 9.26 4.83
C LEU A 10 18.34 9.36 5.10
N GLY A 11 18.81 8.90 6.26
CA GLY A 11 20.16 8.50 6.49
C GLY A 11 20.39 7.37 5.54
N LEU A 12 21.02 7.70 4.41
CA LEU A 12 21.47 6.79 3.38
C LEU A 12 20.68 5.47 3.40
N LEU A 13 19.41 5.53 2.97
CA LEU A 13 18.96 4.50 2.07
C LEU A 13 19.84 4.65 0.82
N ALA A 14 21.10 4.21 0.91
CA ALA A 14 21.54 3.23 -0.05
C ALA A 14 20.51 2.13 0.07
N ALA A 15 19.39 2.28 -0.65
CA ALA A 15 18.70 1.10 -1.05
C ALA A 15 19.81 0.26 -1.67
N ALA A 16 20.13 -0.84 -0.99
CA ALA A 16 20.47 -2.04 -1.69
C ALA A 16 19.27 -2.33 -2.58
N PHE A 17 19.16 -1.55 -3.65
CA PHE A 17 18.25 -1.73 -4.74
C PHE A 17 18.83 -2.99 -5.39
N GLY A 18 18.49 -4.14 -4.84
CA GLY A 18 18.39 -5.34 -5.63
C GLY A 18 17.42 -4.96 -6.74
N GLY A 19 17.95 -4.72 -7.93
CA GLY A 19 17.22 -4.83 -9.17
C GLY A 19 16.63 -6.23 -9.23
N SER A 20 15.54 -6.44 -8.50
CA SER A 20 14.45 -7.23 -9.02
C SER A 20 13.98 -6.47 -10.25
N THR A 21 14.67 -6.69 -11.37
CA THR A 21 13.90 -7.05 -12.55
C THR A 21 12.82 -8.02 -12.08
N PHE A 22 11.61 -7.96 -12.60
CA PHE A 22 10.72 -9.11 -12.49
C PHE A 22 11.40 -10.29 -13.20
N ALA A 23 12.41 -10.87 -12.56
CA ALA A 23 13.10 -12.07 -12.92
C ALA A 23 12.34 -13.15 -12.18
N CYS A 24 11.45 -13.80 -12.90
CA CYS A 24 11.11 -15.18 -12.60
C CYS A 24 12.45 -15.95 -12.55
N SER A 25 13.02 -16.13 -11.35
CA SER A 25 14.19 -16.99 -11.18
C SER A 25 13.76 -18.41 -11.51
N SER A 26 14.17 -18.89 -12.68
CA SER A 26 14.13 -20.31 -13.01
C SER A 26 15.44 -20.92 -12.53
N ASP A 27 15.45 -21.44 -11.31
CA ASP A 27 16.58 -22.23 -10.85
C ASP A 27 16.61 -23.54 -11.66
N SER A 28 17.51 -23.60 -12.63
CA SER A 28 17.82 -24.82 -13.39
C SER A 28 18.73 -25.72 -12.55
N GLY A 29 18.18 -26.32 -11.50
CA GLY A 29 18.82 -27.38 -10.73
C GLY A 29 18.44 -28.75 -11.29
N GLY A 30 19.36 -29.37 -12.02
CA GLY A 30 19.15 -30.69 -12.64
C GLY A 30 18.85 -31.79 -11.61
N GLY A 31 17.65 -32.37 -11.75
CA GLY A 31 17.24 -33.61 -11.09
C GLY A 31 16.54 -34.50 -12.11
N SER A 32 17.28 -35.46 -12.66
CA SER A 32 16.77 -36.49 -13.56
C SER A 32 15.77 -37.41 -12.85
N GLY A 33 14.60 -37.62 -13.45
CA GLY A 33 13.84 -38.86 -13.30
C GLY A 33 12.38 -38.69 -12.87
N GLY A 34 11.46 -39.16 -13.72
CA GLY A 34 10.08 -39.46 -13.32
C GLY A 34 9.02 -39.08 -14.33
N SER A 35 8.86 -39.92 -15.36
CA SER A 35 7.78 -39.85 -16.34
C SER A 35 6.40 -39.94 -15.69
N GLY A 36 5.47 -39.06 -16.08
CA GLY A 36 4.05 -39.19 -15.76
C GLY A 36 3.21 -38.23 -16.61
N ALA A 37 2.59 -38.77 -17.66
CA ALA A 37 1.54 -38.12 -18.45
C ALA A 37 0.40 -37.62 -17.52
N THR A 38 -0.43 -36.63 -17.85
CA THR A 38 -1.43 -36.67 -18.93
C THR A 38 -2.20 -35.34 -18.96
N ALA A 39 -2.80 -35.04 -20.12
CA ALA A 39 -4.03 -34.27 -20.34
C ALA A 39 -3.98 -32.73 -20.37
N SER A 40 -3.81 -32.25 -21.61
CA SER A 40 -4.42 -31.07 -22.21
C SER A 40 -5.91 -30.85 -21.84
N GLY A 41 -6.28 -29.61 -21.56
CA GLY A 41 -7.66 -29.15 -21.52
C GLY A 41 -7.74 -27.64 -21.68
N GLY A 42 -7.88 -27.17 -22.93
CA GLY A 42 -8.21 -25.79 -23.24
C GLY A 42 -9.68 -25.50 -22.97
N VAL A 43 -10.00 -24.26 -22.62
CA VAL A 43 -11.37 -23.76 -22.58
C VAL A 43 -11.44 -22.41 -23.26
N GLY A 44 -12.05 -22.42 -24.44
CA GLY A 44 -12.41 -21.24 -25.21
C GLY A 44 -13.68 -20.57 -24.66
N GLY A 45 -13.81 -19.28 -24.99
CA GLY A 45 -14.98 -18.48 -24.68
C GLY A 45 -16.19 -18.79 -25.57
N GLY A 46 -17.37 -18.45 -25.06
CA GLY A 46 -18.63 -18.41 -25.78
C GLY A 46 -19.74 -17.83 -24.88
N PRO A 47 -20.68 -17.02 -25.43
CA PRO A 47 -21.50 -16.10 -24.65
C PRO A 47 -22.76 -16.75 -24.05
N VAL A 48 -23.19 -16.26 -22.89
CA VAL A 48 -24.48 -16.61 -22.27
C VAL A 48 -25.58 -15.65 -22.74
N GLY A 49 -26.56 -16.22 -23.42
CA GLY A 49 -27.90 -15.68 -23.57
C GLY A 49 -28.90 -16.82 -23.42
N GLY A 50 -30.03 -16.57 -22.74
CA GLY A 50 -31.14 -17.51 -22.72
C GLY A 50 -31.89 -17.57 -21.39
N ALA A 51 -33.10 -16.99 -21.40
CA ALA A 51 -34.05 -16.92 -20.30
C ALA A 51 -34.70 -18.27 -19.95
N GLY A 52 -35.31 -18.31 -18.75
CA GLY A 52 -36.55 -19.05 -18.51
C GLY A 52 -36.47 -20.14 -17.46
N GLY A 53 -37.29 -20.01 -16.41
CA GLY A 53 -37.63 -21.14 -15.53
C GLY A 53 -37.89 -20.75 -14.08
N ALA A 54 -39.10 -20.26 -13.79
CA ALA A 54 -39.62 -20.20 -12.43
C ALA A 54 -40.21 -21.58 -12.04
N VAL A 55 -39.83 -22.14 -10.88
CA VAL A 55 -40.67 -23.06 -10.12
C VAL A 55 -40.33 -22.90 -8.63
N GLY A 56 -41.37 -22.71 -7.82
CA GLY A 56 -41.26 -22.51 -6.37
C GLY A 56 -40.88 -23.77 -5.60
N GLY A 57 -40.26 -23.55 -4.45
CA GLY A 57 -40.06 -24.54 -3.40
C GLY A 57 -40.22 -23.86 -2.05
N ALA A 58 -41.37 -24.05 -1.42
CA ALA A 58 -41.62 -23.73 -0.02
C ALA A 58 -41.19 -24.91 0.85
N GLY A 59 -40.70 -24.62 2.07
CA GLY A 59 -40.67 -25.58 3.18
C GLY A 59 -39.28 -26.12 3.52
N GLY A 60 -38.69 -25.56 4.58
CA GLY A 60 -37.48 -26.08 5.19
C GLY A 60 -37.19 -25.37 6.51
N SER A 61 -37.98 -25.69 7.54
CA SER A 61 -37.67 -25.31 8.93
C SER A 61 -36.39 -26.01 9.36
N GLY A 62 -35.26 -25.31 9.22
CA GLY A 62 -33.93 -25.79 9.58
C GLY A 62 -33.71 -25.76 11.08
N ALA A 63 -33.22 -26.88 11.60
CA ALA A 63 -33.01 -27.18 13.00
C ALA A 63 -32.10 -26.19 13.75
N THR A 64 -32.44 -25.95 15.00
CA THR A 64 -31.60 -25.35 16.04
C THR A 64 -30.38 -26.26 16.26
N GLY A 65 -29.29 -25.95 15.56
CA GLY A 65 -27.99 -26.63 15.73
C GLY A 65 -27.36 -26.28 17.07
N GLY A 66 -26.98 -27.32 17.81
CA GLY A 66 -26.43 -27.25 19.15
C GLY A 66 -25.14 -26.45 19.28
N GLY A 67 -24.95 -25.89 20.48
CA GLY A 67 -23.78 -25.12 20.87
C GLY A 67 -22.49 -25.92 20.72
N GLY A 68 -21.69 -25.52 19.74
CA GLY A 68 -20.26 -25.82 19.70
C GLY A 68 -19.52 -24.88 20.65
N THR A 69 -19.27 -25.34 21.88
CA THR A 69 -18.27 -24.74 22.77
C THR A 69 -16.88 -24.98 22.20
N GLY A 70 -16.16 -23.90 21.86
CA GLY A 70 -14.71 -23.97 21.59
C GLY A 70 -14.22 -23.37 20.28
N GLY A 71 -15.09 -22.72 19.47
CA GLY A 71 -14.62 -21.86 18.39
C GLY A 71 -14.12 -20.55 18.99
N GLY A 72 -12.79 -20.41 19.15
CA GLY A 72 -12.18 -19.14 19.54
C GLY A 72 -12.79 -18.03 18.69
N THR A 73 -13.53 -17.13 19.31
CA THR A 73 -14.30 -16.12 18.59
C THR A 73 -13.31 -15.34 17.75
N ALA A 74 -13.44 -15.42 16.42
CA ALA A 74 -12.58 -14.67 15.51
C ALA A 74 -12.61 -13.22 15.95
N THR A 75 -11.47 -12.77 16.48
CA THR A 75 -11.25 -11.43 16.98
C THR A 75 -11.64 -10.41 15.91
N LYS A 76 -12.29 -9.33 16.33
CA LYS A 76 -12.66 -8.20 15.47
C LYS A 76 -11.55 -7.16 15.37
N LEU A 77 -10.38 -7.40 15.97
CA LEU A 77 -9.22 -6.53 15.83
C LEU A 77 -8.88 -6.36 14.34
N GLY A 78 -8.79 -5.12 13.86
CA GLY A 78 -8.53 -4.83 12.44
C GLY A 78 -9.79 -4.70 11.57
N ALA A 79 -10.97 -5.09 12.07
CA ALA A 79 -12.22 -5.02 11.29
C ALA A 79 -12.70 -3.57 11.05
N LYS A 80 -13.51 -3.39 10.01
CA LYS A 80 -14.23 -2.12 9.75
C LYS A 80 -15.29 -1.89 10.80
N CYS A 81 -15.59 -0.62 11.09
CA CYS A 81 -16.65 -0.24 12.00
C CYS A 81 -17.10 1.21 11.77
N THR A 82 -18.28 1.52 12.28
CA THR A 82 -18.82 2.88 12.34
C THR A 82 -19.15 3.32 13.77
N LYS A 83 -19.04 2.39 14.74
CA LYS A 83 -19.28 2.58 16.18
C LYS A 83 -18.73 1.40 16.99
N ASP A 84 -18.49 1.60 18.28
CA ASP A 84 -17.89 0.61 19.18
C ASP A 84 -18.67 -0.72 19.24
N ALA A 85 -20.00 -0.67 19.19
CA ALA A 85 -20.85 -1.86 19.29
C ALA A 85 -20.59 -2.91 18.20
N GLU A 86 -19.96 -2.53 17.08
CA GLU A 86 -19.62 -3.42 15.97
C GLU A 86 -18.32 -4.20 16.21
N CYS A 87 -17.48 -3.73 17.14
CA CYS A 87 -16.17 -4.31 17.43
C CYS A 87 -16.22 -5.43 18.48
N GLY A 88 -17.30 -5.53 19.25
CA GLY A 88 -17.40 -6.49 20.34
C GLY A 88 -16.67 -6.05 21.61
N ALA A 89 -16.65 -6.93 22.62
CA ALA A 89 -16.17 -6.57 23.95
C ALA A 89 -14.66 -6.26 23.95
N GLY A 90 -14.29 -5.17 24.65
CA GLY A 90 -12.89 -4.76 24.82
C GLY A 90 -12.29 -3.98 23.65
N LEU A 91 -13.00 -3.85 22.53
CA LEU A 91 -12.57 -3.07 21.37
C LEU A 91 -13.42 -1.81 21.22
N THR A 92 -12.80 -0.76 20.69
CA THR A 92 -13.40 0.51 20.29
C THR A 92 -13.21 0.72 18.79
N CYS A 93 -14.06 1.54 18.20
CA CYS A 93 -14.01 1.93 16.80
C CYS A 93 -13.31 3.28 16.63
N LEU A 94 -12.11 3.28 16.07
CA LEU A 94 -11.48 4.52 15.60
C LEU A 94 -12.12 4.92 14.28
N LEU A 95 -12.75 6.09 14.24
CA LEU A 95 -13.49 6.58 13.07
C LEU A 95 -12.58 7.31 12.07
N ALA A 96 -13.03 7.41 10.82
CA ALA A 96 -12.34 8.20 9.79
C ALA A 96 -12.30 9.70 10.11
N SER A 97 -13.31 10.21 10.82
CA SER A 97 -13.36 11.58 11.34
C SER A 97 -12.67 11.75 12.70
N GLY A 98 -12.05 10.68 13.22
CA GLY A 98 -11.33 10.71 14.49
C GLY A 98 -10.03 11.52 14.39
N THR A 99 -9.37 11.69 15.54
CA THR A 99 -8.07 12.38 15.64
C THR A 99 -7.07 11.58 16.47
N ASP A 100 -7.39 10.33 16.76
CA ASP A 100 -6.63 9.47 17.66
C ASP A 100 -5.29 9.03 17.08
N LEU A 101 -5.18 9.00 15.75
CA LEU A 101 -4.01 8.55 15.00
C LEU A 101 -3.23 9.77 14.49
N ASP A 102 -2.37 10.35 15.35
CA ASP A 102 -1.58 11.56 15.02
C ASP A 102 -2.41 12.78 14.60
N GLY A 103 -3.63 12.92 15.14
CA GLY A 103 -4.55 13.99 14.75
C GLY A 103 -5.43 13.64 13.55
N GLU A 104 -5.36 12.40 13.05
CA GLU A 104 -6.10 11.91 11.90
C GLU A 104 -6.96 10.68 12.27
N GLY A 105 -7.80 10.25 11.33
CA GLY A 105 -8.74 9.14 11.52
C GLY A 105 -8.45 7.93 10.64
N ALA A 106 -8.98 6.77 11.05
CA ALA A 106 -8.80 5.52 10.32
C ALA A 106 -9.79 5.37 9.14
N PRO A 107 -9.35 5.09 7.91
CA PRO A 107 -10.23 4.91 6.77
C PRO A 107 -11.24 3.78 6.99
N LYS A 108 -12.52 4.05 6.69
CA LYS A 108 -13.66 3.14 6.91
C LYS A 108 -13.76 2.53 8.33
N GLY A 109 -13.16 3.21 9.31
CA GLY A 109 -13.10 2.79 10.70
C GLY A 109 -12.17 1.60 10.99
N LEU A 110 -11.75 1.49 12.24
CA LEU A 110 -10.87 0.43 12.71
C LEU A 110 -11.24 -0.02 14.12
N CYS A 111 -11.63 -1.30 14.26
CA CYS A 111 -11.78 -1.94 15.55
C CYS A 111 -10.42 -2.23 16.18
N THR A 112 -10.15 -1.64 17.33
CA THR A 112 -8.88 -1.75 18.06
C THR A 112 -9.10 -1.59 19.57
N ALA A 113 -8.05 -1.77 20.37
CA ALA A 113 -8.04 -1.43 21.79
C ALA A 113 -6.91 -0.45 22.07
N GLU A 114 -7.14 0.44 23.03
CA GLU A 114 -6.07 1.29 23.55
C GLU A 114 -5.11 0.46 24.39
N CYS A 115 -3.81 0.61 24.13
CA CYS A 115 -2.73 -0.14 24.78
C CYS A 115 -1.62 0.77 25.33
N SER A 116 -1.87 2.09 25.39
CA SER A 116 -0.94 3.11 25.89
C SER A 116 -0.39 2.77 27.28
N ALA A 117 -1.24 2.23 28.15
CA ALA A 117 -0.90 1.90 29.54
C ALA A 117 -0.26 0.50 29.69
N ASP A 118 -0.63 -0.44 28.82
CA ASP A 118 -0.16 -1.83 28.87
C ASP A 118 -0.20 -2.45 27.46
N PRO A 119 0.96 -2.57 26.79
CA PRO A 119 1.07 -3.20 25.47
C PRO A 119 0.60 -4.66 25.44
N SER A 120 0.63 -5.38 26.58
CA SER A 120 0.27 -6.80 26.65
C SER A 120 -1.23 -7.05 26.45
N VAL A 121 -2.06 -6.01 26.63
CA VAL A 121 -3.51 -6.04 26.36
C VAL A 121 -3.80 -6.48 24.93
N CYS A 122 -2.94 -6.17 23.96
CA CYS A 122 -3.16 -6.58 22.57
C CYS A 122 -3.17 -8.11 22.39
N GLY A 123 -2.38 -8.83 23.19
CA GLY A 123 -2.28 -10.29 23.14
C GLY A 123 -3.58 -11.02 23.46
N GLN A 124 -4.55 -10.36 24.12
CA GLN A 124 -5.85 -10.94 24.40
C GLN A 124 -6.75 -11.02 23.15
N PHE A 125 -6.46 -10.20 22.12
CA PHE A 125 -7.24 -10.15 20.89
C PHE A 125 -6.63 -11.02 19.80
N ALA A 126 -5.29 -11.00 19.63
CA ALA A 126 -4.59 -11.92 18.75
C ALA A 126 -3.18 -12.18 19.27
N SER A 127 -2.66 -13.39 19.07
CA SER A 127 -1.32 -13.77 19.54
C SER A 127 -0.18 -12.98 18.87
N ASN A 128 -0.43 -12.43 17.67
CA ASN A 128 0.48 -11.57 16.92
C ASN A 128 0.05 -10.10 16.91
N ALA A 129 -0.92 -9.71 17.75
CA ALA A 129 -1.31 -8.31 17.86
C ALA A 129 -0.23 -7.49 18.55
N ILE A 130 -0.05 -6.26 18.09
CA ILE A 130 1.02 -5.38 18.54
C ILE A 130 0.48 -4.01 18.95
N CYS A 131 1.11 -3.38 19.93
CA CYS A 131 0.75 -2.03 20.35
C CYS A 131 1.55 -1.00 19.55
N LEU A 132 0.90 -0.22 18.69
CA LEU A 132 1.53 0.91 17.98
C LEU A 132 1.21 2.21 18.70
N ASN A 133 2.26 2.93 19.13
CA ASN A 133 2.15 4.25 19.73
C ASN A 133 2.13 5.35 18.67
N TYR A 134 1.30 6.36 18.92
CA TYR A 134 1.13 7.57 18.12
C TYR A 134 1.61 8.80 18.90
N ASP A 135 1.94 9.88 18.22
CA ASP A 135 2.45 11.13 18.78
C ASP A 135 1.43 11.84 19.68
N THR A 136 0.16 11.45 19.59
CA THR A 136 -0.91 11.85 20.52
C THR A 136 -0.69 11.35 21.94
N GLY A 137 0.30 10.47 22.16
CA GLY A 137 0.55 9.79 23.43
C GLY A 137 -0.35 8.57 23.65
N LYS A 138 -1.17 8.21 22.66
CA LYS A 138 -1.99 7.00 22.67
C LYS A 138 -1.32 5.86 21.91
N GLY A 139 -1.58 4.64 22.34
CA GLY A 139 -1.21 3.41 21.64
C GLY A 139 -2.44 2.60 21.29
N TYR A 140 -2.45 1.99 20.11
CA TYR A 140 -3.55 1.14 19.65
C TYR A 140 -3.06 -0.23 19.20
N CYS A 141 -3.85 -1.25 19.51
CA CYS A 141 -3.59 -2.61 19.06
C CYS A 141 -3.81 -2.75 17.55
N LEU A 142 -2.83 -3.27 16.84
CA LEU A 142 -2.93 -3.63 15.43
C LEU A 142 -2.81 -5.13 15.28
N GLU A 143 -3.55 -5.68 14.30
CA GLU A 143 -3.43 -7.07 13.89
C GLU A 143 -2.05 -7.28 13.24
N GLY A 144 -1.32 -8.33 13.63
CA GLY A 144 -0.10 -8.72 12.93
C GLY A 144 -0.41 -9.33 11.56
N CYS A 145 0.50 -9.22 10.61
CA CYS A 145 0.35 -9.77 9.26
C CYS A 145 1.61 -10.48 8.78
N SER A 146 1.58 -11.01 7.55
CA SER A 146 2.76 -11.54 6.87
C SER A 146 2.94 -10.83 5.53
N PHE A 147 4.18 -10.48 5.21
CA PHE A 147 4.55 -10.01 3.87
C PHE A 147 4.51 -11.14 2.85
N GLY A 148 4.57 -10.79 1.58
CA GLY A 148 4.78 -11.78 0.52
C GLY A 148 3.49 -12.47 0.09
N PRO A 149 3.60 -13.39 -0.89
CA PRO A 149 2.53 -13.56 -1.84
C PRO A 149 1.38 -14.42 -1.31
N SER A 150 0.19 -13.85 -1.38
CA SER A 150 -1.06 -14.56 -1.67
C SER A 150 -1.41 -14.41 -3.16
N GLY A 151 -0.45 -14.61 -4.07
CA GLY A 151 -0.63 -14.40 -5.52
C GLY A 151 -0.89 -12.93 -5.93
N LEU A 152 -0.76 -12.64 -7.24
CA LEU A 152 -1.05 -11.30 -7.80
C LEU A 152 -2.51 -11.12 -8.23
N GLN A 153 -3.38 -12.09 -7.96
CA GLN A 153 -4.72 -12.13 -8.56
C GLN A 153 -5.82 -11.52 -7.68
N ALA A 154 -5.66 -11.52 -6.34
CA ALA A 154 -6.65 -10.95 -5.43
C ALA A 154 -6.04 -10.61 -4.06
N PHE A 155 -6.61 -9.61 -3.39
CA PHE A 155 -6.35 -9.39 -1.97
C PHE A 155 -6.70 -10.66 -1.19
N ASP A 156 -5.76 -11.13 -0.39
CA ASP A 156 -6.02 -12.22 0.53
C ASP A 156 -7.03 -11.75 1.58
N SER A 157 -8.20 -12.38 1.61
CA SER A 157 -9.22 -12.09 2.62
C SER A 157 -8.72 -12.29 4.06
N LYS A 158 -7.63 -13.05 4.25
CA LYS A 158 -6.99 -13.28 5.56
C LYS A 158 -5.97 -12.21 5.91
N LYS A 159 -5.41 -11.49 4.94
CA LYS A 159 -4.41 -10.44 5.19
C LYS A 159 -5.13 -9.14 5.49
N CYS A 160 -5.05 -8.66 6.73
CA CYS A 160 -5.70 -7.43 7.16
C CYS A 160 -7.21 -7.43 6.85
N HIS A 161 -7.87 -8.57 7.10
CA HIS A 161 -9.28 -8.83 6.74
C HIS A 161 -9.64 -8.57 5.27
N GLY A 162 -8.67 -8.66 4.35
CA GLY A 162 -8.87 -8.38 2.92
C GLY A 162 -9.24 -6.93 2.63
N ARG A 163 -8.90 -6.00 3.53
CA ARG A 163 -9.26 -4.59 3.40
C ARG A 163 -8.27 -3.90 2.46
N PRO A 164 -8.72 -3.31 1.32
CA PRO A 164 -7.82 -2.54 0.46
C PRO A 164 -7.33 -1.27 1.15
N GLU A 165 -8.12 -0.70 2.09
CA GLU A 165 -7.73 0.45 2.90
C GLU A 165 -6.89 0.13 4.16
N MET A 166 -6.25 -1.04 4.17
CA MET A 166 -5.23 -1.44 5.13
C MET A 166 -4.00 -1.88 4.36
N ALA A 167 -2.82 -1.78 4.96
CA ALA A 167 -1.59 -2.32 4.40
C ALA A 167 -0.82 -3.10 5.46
N CYS A 168 -0.22 -4.22 5.07
CA CYS A 168 0.77 -4.90 5.90
C CYS A 168 2.08 -4.12 5.79
N SER A 169 2.50 -3.50 6.89
CA SER A 169 3.69 -2.67 6.98
C SER A 169 4.67 -3.25 7.99
N GLY A 170 5.96 -3.11 7.72
CA GLY A 170 7.00 -3.41 8.70
C GLY A 170 7.16 -2.27 9.67
N LEU A 171 6.92 -2.54 10.95
CA LEU A 171 7.21 -1.62 12.04
C LEU A 171 8.53 -2.03 12.67
N LEU A 172 9.34 -1.05 13.09
CA LEU A 172 10.54 -1.34 13.86
C LEU A 172 10.16 -1.66 15.30
N GLY A 173 10.56 -2.83 15.78
CA GLY A 173 10.41 -3.20 17.18
C GLY A 173 11.29 -2.33 18.08
N SER A 174 10.96 -2.28 19.36
CA SER A 174 11.69 -1.45 20.34
C SER A 174 12.98 -2.09 20.86
N THR A 175 13.19 -3.38 20.61
CA THR A 175 14.38 -4.11 21.04
C THR A 175 15.51 -3.89 20.04
N ALA A 176 16.40 -2.96 20.36
CA ALA A 176 17.62 -2.74 19.59
C ALA A 176 18.57 -3.93 19.70
N GLY A 177 19.04 -4.41 18.56
CA GLY A 177 20.06 -5.44 18.37
C GLY A 177 21.45 -4.86 18.14
N GLY A 178 22.17 -5.43 17.16
CA GLY A 178 23.53 -5.02 16.80
C GLY A 178 23.63 -3.57 16.30
N ASP A 179 24.84 -3.02 16.27
CA ASP A 179 25.11 -1.74 15.60
C ASP A 179 24.95 -1.88 14.09
N CYS A 180 24.24 -0.93 13.48
CA CYS A 180 24.18 -0.71 12.05
C CYS A 180 24.38 0.78 11.81
N GLY A 181 25.36 1.16 11.03
CA GLY A 181 25.71 2.56 10.86
C GLY A 181 26.97 2.67 10.03
N PRO A 182 27.28 3.86 9.54
CA PRO A 182 28.36 4.01 8.57
C PRO A 182 29.67 3.38 9.11
N PRO A 183 30.32 2.53 8.30
CA PRO A 183 30.03 2.26 6.89
C PRO A 183 29.00 1.14 6.62
N ASN A 184 28.61 0.35 7.61
CA ASN A 184 27.83 -0.88 7.45
C ASN A 184 26.39 -0.68 7.91
N TYR A 185 25.48 -0.48 6.96
CA TYR A 185 24.03 -0.40 7.22
C TYR A 185 23.35 -1.79 7.21
N ASP A 186 24.14 -2.86 7.27
CA ASP A 186 23.66 -4.22 7.17
C ASP A 186 23.09 -4.70 8.51
N CYS A 187 21.85 -5.17 8.47
CA CYS A 187 21.22 -5.88 9.56
C CYS A 187 20.99 -7.35 9.18
N PRO A 188 20.94 -8.27 10.17
CA PRO A 188 20.48 -9.63 9.94
C PRO A 188 19.10 -9.68 9.27
N THR A 189 18.81 -10.78 8.55
CA THR A 189 17.48 -11.03 8.01
C THR A 189 16.41 -10.93 9.10
N GLY A 190 15.32 -10.21 8.83
CA GLY A 190 14.28 -9.94 9.82
C GLY A 190 14.49 -8.65 10.62
N GLU A 191 15.59 -7.94 10.40
CA GLU A 191 15.89 -6.68 11.08
C GLU A 191 16.13 -5.54 10.09
N ALA A 192 15.90 -4.31 10.53
CA ALA A 192 16.18 -3.09 9.76
C ALA A 192 16.91 -2.07 10.63
N CYS A 193 17.78 -1.29 9.98
CA CYS A 193 18.56 -0.28 10.67
C CYS A 193 17.69 0.92 11.09
N GLY A 194 17.63 1.20 12.38
CA GLY A 194 16.93 2.33 12.95
C GLY A 194 17.74 3.61 12.92
N ASN A 195 17.07 4.74 13.21
CA ASN A 195 17.69 6.06 13.29
C ASN A 195 18.71 6.20 14.43
N ASP A 196 18.72 5.27 15.38
CA ASP A 196 19.68 5.16 16.48
C ASP A 196 20.92 4.33 16.10
N ASN A 197 21.10 4.00 14.82
CA ASN A 197 22.17 3.15 14.31
C ASN A 197 22.19 1.76 14.95
N LYS A 198 21.00 1.20 15.23
CA LYS A 198 20.82 -0.16 15.74
C LYS A 198 19.88 -0.96 14.85
N CYS A 199 20.12 -2.25 14.74
CA CYS A 199 19.20 -3.16 14.05
C CYS A 199 17.98 -3.41 14.93
N HIS A 200 16.78 -3.23 14.39
CA HIS A 200 15.53 -3.50 15.09
C HIS A 200 14.76 -4.60 14.38
N PRO A 201 14.12 -5.53 15.11
CA PRO A 201 13.28 -6.54 14.48
C PRO A 201 12.14 -5.89 13.71
N ILE A 202 11.85 -6.42 12.53
CA ILE A 202 10.72 -5.98 11.71
C ILE A 202 9.48 -6.72 12.19
N ILE A 203 8.49 -5.96 12.63
CA ILE A 203 7.22 -6.45 13.13
C ILE A 203 6.14 -6.12 12.09
N PRO A 204 5.69 -7.10 11.29
CA PRO A 204 4.66 -6.88 10.29
C PRO A 204 3.29 -6.67 10.94
N ALA A 205 2.63 -5.57 10.61
CA ALA A 205 1.29 -5.27 11.12
C ALA A 205 0.38 -4.59 10.09
N CYS A 206 -0.92 -4.83 10.24
CA CYS A 206 -1.97 -4.21 9.46
C CYS A 206 -2.18 -2.77 9.93
N VAL A 207 -1.64 -1.82 9.17
CA VAL A 207 -1.80 -0.39 9.42
C VAL A 207 -2.92 0.19 8.54
N PRO A 208 -3.72 1.13 9.05
CA PRO A 208 -4.70 1.86 8.25
C PRO A 208 -4.02 2.62 7.10
N ARG A 209 -4.59 2.51 5.89
CA ARG A 209 -4.06 3.16 4.68
C ARG A 209 -5.17 3.49 3.68
N CYS A 210 -5.64 4.73 3.66
CA CYS A 210 -6.52 5.22 2.60
C CYS A 210 -5.74 5.20 1.26
N ASN A 211 -6.43 4.85 0.17
CA ASN A 211 -5.86 4.87 -1.17
C ASN A 211 -6.51 5.96 -2.04
N ALA A 212 -7.68 6.44 -1.63
CA ALA A 212 -8.37 7.58 -2.21
C ALA A 212 -9.24 8.29 -1.17
N ASP A 213 -9.66 9.52 -1.47
CA ASP A 213 -10.62 10.27 -0.63
C ASP A 213 -11.91 9.49 -0.33
N ALA A 214 -12.34 8.64 -1.26
CA ALA A 214 -13.52 7.80 -1.09
C ALA A 214 -13.40 6.81 0.09
N ASP A 215 -12.18 6.48 0.53
CA ASP A 215 -11.97 5.63 1.70
C ASP A 215 -12.23 6.35 3.03
N CYS A 216 -12.20 7.69 3.02
CA CYS A 216 -12.35 8.52 4.21
C CYS A 216 -13.79 8.95 4.49
N GLY A 217 -14.67 8.87 3.49
CA GLY A 217 -16.06 9.33 3.61
C GLY A 217 -16.20 10.84 3.37
N THR A 218 -17.42 11.34 3.60
CA THR A 218 -17.80 12.71 3.21
C THR A 218 -17.03 13.78 3.98
N GLY A 219 -16.48 14.77 3.28
CA GLY A 219 -15.82 15.93 3.87
C GLY A 219 -14.40 15.67 4.37
N LEU A 220 -13.89 14.45 4.21
CA LEU A 220 -12.53 14.06 4.57
C LEU A 220 -11.70 13.78 3.32
N LYS A 221 -10.39 13.84 3.48
CA LYS A 221 -9.37 13.65 2.46
C LYS A 221 -8.40 12.57 2.89
N CYS A 222 -7.94 11.80 1.92
CA CYS A 222 -6.85 10.87 2.17
C CYS A 222 -5.55 11.67 2.27
N ASN A 223 -4.82 11.52 3.38
CA ASN A 223 -3.48 12.07 3.53
C ASN A 223 -2.47 11.13 2.82
N PRO A 224 -1.87 11.52 1.68
CA PRO A 224 -0.91 10.66 0.96
C PRO A 224 0.42 10.39 1.70
N GLN A 225 0.74 11.13 2.76
CA GLN A 225 1.93 10.94 3.59
C GLN A 225 1.69 9.85 4.66
N SER A 226 0.63 10.00 5.47
CA SER A 226 0.30 9.07 6.56
C SER A 226 -0.63 7.92 6.12
N GLY A 227 -1.36 8.11 5.03
CA GLY A 227 -2.45 7.24 4.60
C GLY A 227 -3.64 7.21 5.56
N LEU A 228 -3.81 8.24 6.38
CA LEU A 228 -4.96 8.39 7.26
C LEU A 228 -5.93 9.43 6.70
N CYS A 229 -7.08 9.57 7.34
CA CYS A 229 -8.13 10.48 6.93
C CYS A 229 -8.05 11.79 7.70
N THR A 230 -8.03 12.90 6.96
CA THR A 230 -7.92 14.25 7.51
C THR A 230 -9.00 15.17 6.96
N ALA A 231 -9.33 16.25 7.68
CA ALA A 231 -10.34 17.22 7.24
C ALA A 231 -9.84 18.16 6.13
N GLY A 232 -8.52 18.30 5.97
CA GLY A 232 -7.91 19.23 5.03
C GLY A 232 -7.26 18.54 3.84
N ALA A 233 -7.32 19.14 2.66
CA ALA A 233 -6.43 18.75 1.57
C ALA A 233 -5.00 19.12 1.94
N LEU A 234 -4.06 18.21 1.71
CA LEU A 234 -2.65 18.52 1.89
C LEU A 234 -2.15 19.44 0.79
N THR A 235 -1.21 20.32 1.17
CA THR A 235 -0.51 21.21 0.25
C THR A 235 0.88 20.65 -0.04
N GLY A 236 1.37 20.87 -1.24
CA GLY A 236 2.72 20.46 -1.62
C GLY A 236 2.79 20.06 -3.09
N LYS A 237 3.98 19.64 -3.49
CA LYS A 237 4.23 19.09 -4.82
C LYS A 237 3.51 17.76 -5.00
N LYS A 238 2.97 17.56 -6.20
CA LYS A 238 2.19 16.41 -6.60
C LYS A 238 3.09 15.24 -6.98
N LEU A 239 2.50 14.06 -7.05
CA LEU A 239 3.19 12.84 -7.47
C LEU A 239 3.96 13.03 -8.80
N GLY A 240 5.21 12.56 -8.79
CA GLY A 240 6.18 12.61 -9.88
C GLY A 240 7.05 13.88 -9.90
N GLU A 241 6.65 14.95 -9.22
CA GLU A 241 7.40 16.21 -9.22
C GLU A 241 8.69 16.13 -8.40
N ALA A 242 9.73 16.84 -8.83
CA ALA A 242 11.01 16.87 -8.15
C ALA A 242 10.89 17.51 -6.76
N CYS A 243 11.46 16.89 -5.74
CA CYS A 243 11.24 17.30 -4.35
C CYS A 243 12.52 17.51 -3.55
N THR A 244 12.36 18.20 -2.42
CA THR A 244 13.42 18.44 -1.44
C THR A 244 12.98 17.93 -0.07
N VAL A 245 13.94 17.47 0.73
CA VAL A 245 13.72 17.11 2.13
C VAL A 245 14.54 18.05 2.99
N ASN A 246 13.90 18.66 3.97
CA ASN A 246 14.58 19.31 5.07
C ASN A 246 14.84 18.23 6.13
N GLU A 247 16.06 17.71 6.16
CA GLU A 247 16.45 16.60 7.03
C GLU A 247 16.41 17.00 8.51
N ASP A 248 16.73 18.26 8.84
CA ASP A 248 16.65 18.77 10.21
C ASP A 248 15.21 18.81 10.72
N ALA A 249 14.27 19.23 9.86
CA ALA A 249 12.86 19.34 10.22
C ALA A 249 12.11 18.02 10.05
N GLY A 250 12.65 17.04 9.32
CA GLY A 250 11.94 15.83 8.92
C GLY A 250 10.71 16.13 8.06
N THR A 251 10.79 17.16 7.21
CA THR A 251 9.68 17.59 6.35
C THR A 251 10.09 17.59 4.89
N SER A 252 9.15 17.30 3.99
CA SER A 252 9.36 17.44 2.54
C SER A 252 8.41 18.47 1.94
N ASP A 253 8.75 18.98 0.75
CA ASP A 253 7.87 19.86 -0.02
C ASP A 253 6.81 19.10 -0.84
N CYS A 254 6.72 17.78 -0.70
CA CYS A 254 5.68 16.94 -1.29
C CYS A 254 4.38 17.01 -0.50
N GLU A 255 3.27 16.82 -1.21
CA GLU A 255 1.98 16.48 -0.58
C GLU A 255 2.04 15.13 0.15
N GLY A 256 2.82 14.18 -0.38
CA GLY A 256 3.07 12.86 0.21
C GLY A 256 4.50 12.72 0.74
N VAL A 257 5.23 11.75 0.19
CA VAL A 257 6.62 11.44 0.59
C VAL A 257 7.60 11.81 -0.52
N CYS A 258 8.75 12.37 -0.16
CA CYS A 258 9.84 12.64 -1.09
C CYS A 258 10.76 11.41 -1.19
N ILE A 259 10.67 10.68 -2.28
CA ILE A 259 11.39 9.42 -2.51
C ILE A 259 12.75 9.72 -3.11
N ASN A 260 13.82 9.16 -2.54
CA ASN A 260 15.17 9.27 -3.08
C ASN A 260 15.49 8.09 -3.99
N PHE A 261 15.88 8.39 -5.23
CA PHE A 261 16.28 7.41 -6.25
C PHE A 261 17.81 7.33 -6.42
N GLY A 262 18.59 7.94 -5.54
CA GLY A 262 20.06 8.06 -5.63
C GLY A 262 20.50 9.28 -6.45
N ASP A 263 21.80 9.63 -6.39
CA ASP A 263 22.40 10.75 -7.13
C ASP A 263 21.66 12.10 -6.99
N ASP A 264 21.14 12.39 -5.79
CA ASP A 264 20.29 13.55 -5.50
C ASP A 264 18.99 13.63 -6.33
N LEU A 265 18.62 12.58 -7.07
CA LEU A 265 17.34 12.47 -7.75
C LEU A 265 16.26 12.11 -6.75
N ARG A 266 15.36 13.06 -6.50
CA ARG A 266 14.24 12.90 -5.58
C ARG A 266 12.93 13.26 -6.26
N SER A 267 11.90 12.44 -6.09
CA SER A 267 10.56 12.66 -6.66
C SER A 267 9.48 12.43 -5.61
N CYS A 268 8.43 13.24 -5.66
CA CYS A 268 7.25 13.03 -4.83
C CYS A 268 6.54 11.73 -5.20
N GLY A 269 6.21 10.95 -4.18
CA GLY A 269 5.30 9.82 -4.23
C GLY A 269 4.30 9.89 -3.08
N SER A 270 3.55 8.82 -2.89
CA SER A 270 2.61 8.68 -1.78
C SER A 270 2.59 7.24 -1.32
N ALA A 271 2.33 7.02 -0.04
CA ALA A 271 2.15 5.67 0.46
C ALA A 271 0.81 5.10 -0.03
N CYS A 272 0.76 3.78 -0.24
CA CYS A 272 -0.40 3.09 -0.78
C CYS A 272 -0.41 1.62 -0.41
N THR A 273 -1.53 0.94 -0.65
CA THR A 273 -1.63 -0.52 -0.52
C THR A 273 -1.43 -1.18 -1.88
N ILE A 274 -0.46 -2.09 -1.98
CA ILE A 274 -0.17 -2.80 -3.23
C ILE A 274 -1.41 -3.59 -3.65
N GLY A 275 -1.85 -3.37 -4.90
CA GLY A 275 -3.05 -3.98 -5.46
C GLY A 275 -4.35 -3.21 -5.23
N ALA A 276 -4.38 -2.21 -4.36
CA ALA A 276 -5.61 -1.45 -4.10
C ALA A 276 -6.03 -0.64 -5.33
N ASN A 277 -7.34 -0.58 -5.56
CA ASN A 277 -7.96 0.20 -6.63
C ASN A 277 -9.28 0.81 -6.11
N PRO A 278 -9.47 2.15 -6.20
CA PRO A 278 -8.52 3.16 -6.69
C PRO A 278 -7.29 3.30 -5.79
N SER A 279 -6.14 3.64 -6.37
CA SER A 279 -4.92 4.02 -5.64
C SER A 279 -4.05 4.93 -6.49
N CYS A 280 -3.18 5.72 -5.84
CA CYS A 280 -2.20 6.55 -6.54
C CYS A 280 -2.83 7.48 -7.60
N GLY A 281 -4.02 8.02 -7.32
CA GLY A 281 -4.75 8.88 -8.26
C GLY A 281 -5.31 8.17 -9.51
N TRP A 282 -5.20 6.84 -9.61
CA TRP A 282 -5.82 6.06 -10.67
C TRP A 282 -7.20 5.54 -10.25
N SER A 283 -8.19 5.73 -11.11
CA SER A 283 -9.58 5.27 -10.92
C SER A 283 -9.82 3.81 -11.33
N GLY A 284 -8.79 3.11 -11.81
CA GLY A 284 -8.92 1.78 -12.39
C GLY A 284 -9.38 1.77 -13.86
N SER A 285 -9.47 2.94 -14.49
CA SER A 285 -9.87 3.10 -15.88
C SER A 285 -8.92 4.03 -16.63
N GLY A 286 -8.72 3.75 -17.92
CA GLY A 286 -7.78 4.50 -18.77
C GLY A 286 -6.30 4.35 -18.34
N PRO A 287 -5.41 5.13 -18.96
CA PRO A 287 -3.98 5.13 -18.61
C PRO A 287 -3.71 5.56 -17.17
N ALA A 288 -3.10 4.67 -16.40
CA ALA A 288 -2.76 4.93 -15.00
C ALA A 288 -1.68 6.00 -14.89
N PRO A 289 -1.93 7.16 -14.22
CA PRO A 289 -0.88 8.17 -14.00
C PRO A 289 0.26 7.65 -13.12
N SER A 290 -0.08 6.73 -12.23
CA SER A 290 0.79 6.08 -11.26
C SER A 290 0.10 4.82 -10.75
N PHE A 291 0.85 3.95 -10.08
CA PHE A 291 0.30 2.76 -9.45
C PHE A 291 1.11 2.36 -8.22
N CYS A 292 0.46 1.63 -7.32
CA CYS A 292 1.07 1.14 -6.10
C CYS A 292 1.85 -0.15 -6.37
N MET A 293 3.16 -0.03 -6.58
CA MET A 293 3.97 -1.18 -6.99
C MET A 293 5.31 -1.26 -6.27
N TYR A 294 5.77 -0.17 -5.68
CA TYR A 294 7.08 -0.13 -5.05
C TYR A 294 6.97 -0.52 -3.58
N ALA A 295 7.30 -1.77 -3.26
CA ALA A 295 7.46 -2.17 -1.87
C ALA A 295 8.71 -1.52 -1.26
N THR A 296 8.65 -1.26 0.04
CA THR A 296 9.84 -0.90 0.80
C THR A 296 10.83 -2.07 0.79
N SER A 297 12.12 -1.80 0.95
CA SER A 297 13.14 -2.85 1.12
C SER A 297 12.78 -3.79 2.28
N VAL A 298 12.25 -3.22 3.37
CA VAL A 298 11.70 -3.97 4.51
C VAL A 298 10.71 -5.05 4.08
N VAL A 299 9.79 -4.75 3.17
CA VAL A 299 8.84 -5.75 2.64
C VAL A 299 9.54 -6.70 1.66
N ALA A 300 10.35 -6.17 0.75
CA ALA A 300 11.05 -6.95 -0.27
C ALA A 300 11.96 -8.03 0.33
N ASP A 301 12.73 -7.68 1.37
CA ASP A 301 13.72 -8.53 2.02
C ASP A 301 13.10 -9.55 2.98
N ASN A 302 11.82 -9.38 3.36
CA ASN A 302 11.15 -10.18 4.39
C ASN A 302 9.97 -11.01 3.87
N GLY A 303 10.06 -11.49 2.63
CA GLY A 303 9.03 -12.33 1.99
C GLY A 303 8.57 -11.82 0.62
N GLY A 304 9.04 -10.64 0.22
CA GLY A 304 8.73 -10.02 -1.06
C GLY A 304 7.44 -9.21 -1.04
N PRO A 305 7.22 -8.35 -2.05
CA PRO A 305 5.95 -7.65 -2.23
C PRO A 305 4.81 -8.62 -2.55
N GLY A 306 3.68 -8.46 -1.86
CA GLY A 306 2.41 -9.10 -2.15
C GLY A 306 1.26 -8.10 -2.15
N LEU A 307 0.10 -8.52 -2.69
CA LEU A 307 -1.12 -7.73 -2.56
C LEU A 307 -1.45 -7.51 -1.08
N GLY A 308 -1.87 -6.30 -0.74
CA GLY A 308 -2.11 -5.89 0.64
C GLY A 308 -0.86 -5.49 1.43
N ASP A 309 0.34 -5.52 0.85
CA ASP A 309 1.51 -4.92 1.49
C ASP A 309 1.57 -3.41 1.29
N LEU A 310 2.32 -2.74 2.16
CA LEU A 310 2.63 -1.35 2.00
C LEU A 310 3.53 -1.13 0.77
N GLY A 311 3.11 -0.21 -0.09
CA GLY A 311 3.91 0.26 -1.21
C GLY A 311 3.96 1.78 -1.30
N LEU A 312 4.65 2.23 -2.34
CA LEU A 312 4.74 3.62 -2.77
C LEU A 312 4.22 3.78 -4.19
N CYS A 313 3.50 4.87 -4.40
CA CYS A 313 3.04 5.31 -5.70
C CYS A 313 4.21 5.93 -6.46
N ILE A 314 4.47 5.39 -7.66
CA ILE A 314 5.49 5.90 -8.58
C ILE A 314 4.83 6.38 -9.87
N GLN A 315 5.40 7.42 -10.49
CA GLN A 315 4.88 7.96 -11.74
C GLN A 315 5.08 6.96 -12.89
N PHE A 316 4.04 6.76 -13.68
CA PHE A 316 4.11 5.97 -14.92
C PHE A 316 4.25 6.84 -16.16
N CYS A 317 4.92 6.27 -17.15
CA CYS A 317 5.38 6.96 -18.34
C CYS A 317 5.30 6.05 -19.58
N ASP A 318 5.27 6.68 -20.74
CA ASP A 318 5.44 6.06 -22.04
C ASP A 318 6.75 6.48 -22.71
N CYS A 319 7.34 7.60 -22.28
CA CYS A 319 8.71 8.00 -22.60
C CYS A 319 9.35 8.88 -21.51
N ASN A 320 10.65 9.18 -21.66
CA ASN A 320 11.41 10.00 -20.71
C ASN A 320 10.80 11.39 -20.49
N ALA A 321 10.18 11.97 -21.52
CA ALA A 321 9.54 13.29 -21.42
C ALA A 321 8.30 13.29 -20.50
N ASP A 322 7.71 12.14 -20.23
CA ASP A 322 6.59 12.05 -19.28
C ASP A 322 7.06 12.17 -17.83
N CYS A 323 8.34 11.88 -17.54
CA CYS A 323 8.87 11.95 -16.18
C CYS A 323 9.03 13.40 -15.73
N LYS A 324 8.28 13.77 -14.69
CA LYS A 324 8.22 15.17 -14.21
C LYS A 324 9.48 15.60 -13.47
N THR A 325 10.19 14.66 -12.84
CA THR A 325 11.46 14.92 -12.16
C THR A 325 12.60 14.88 -13.17
N PRO A 326 13.31 16.00 -13.40
CA PRO A 326 14.46 16.02 -14.31
C PRO A 326 15.51 14.99 -13.90
N GLY A 327 16.03 14.24 -14.88
CA GLY A 327 17.03 13.19 -14.67
C GLY A 327 16.45 11.80 -14.46
N LEU A 328 15.17 11.65 -14.09
CA LEU A 328 14.51 10.35 -14.16
C LEU A 328 14.24 9.98 -15.63
N VAL A 329 14.29 8.68 -15.91
CA VAL A 329 14.00 8.12 -17.23
C VAL A 329 12.83 7.14 -17.14
N CYS A 330 12.16 6.93 -18.26
CA CYS A 330 11.08 5.95 -18.34
C CYS A 330 11.65 4.55 -18.52
N SER A 331 11.76 3.81 -17.42
CA SER A 331 12.18 2.41 -17.47
C SER A 331 11.03 1.54 -17.95
N ASP A 332 11.20 0.91 -19.11
CA ASP A 332 10.24 -0.02 -19.69
C ASP A 332 10.01 -1.23 -18.76
N PHE A 333 8.77 -1.72 -18.65
CA PHE A 333 8.46 -2.90 -17.83
C PHE A 333 9.06 -4.22 -18.37
N GLY A 334 9.67 -4.20 -19.56
CA GLY A 334 10.20 -5.35 -20.28
C GLY A 334 9.22 -5.94 -21.29
N THR A 335 9.59 -7.08 -21.85
CA THR A 335 8.83 -7.80 -22.90
C THR A 335 8.34 -9.17 -22.44
N SER A 336 8.44 -9.50 -21.15
CA SER A 336 7.89 -10.74 -20.61
C SER A 336 6.36 -10.78 -20.73
N ALA A 337 5.77 -11.96 -20.57
CA ALA A 337 4.31 -12.10 -20.56
C ALA A 337 3.67 -11.29 -19.42
N ASP A 338 4.31 -11.26 -18.26
CA ASP A 338 3.88 -10.47 -17.10
C ASP A 338 4.01 -8.98 -17.39
N ALA A 339 5.14 -8.53 -17.97
CA ALA A 339 5.32 -7.14 -18.39
C ALA A 339 4.26 -6.72 -19.41
N THR A 340 3.92 -7.59 -20.36
CA THR A 340 2.86 -7.34 -21.35
C THR A 340 1.50 -7.21 -20.67
N SER A 341 1.21 -8.05 -19.69
CA SER A 341 -0.03 -8.01 -18.90
C SER A 341 -0.13 -6.72 -18.09
N ILE A 342 0.96 -6.30 -17.46
CA ILE A 342 1.10 -5.02 -16.73
C ILE A 342 0.88 -3.83 -17.68
N LYS A 343 1.54 -3.79 -18.84
CA LYS A 343 1.34 -2.73 -19.86
C LYS A 343 -0.10 -2.67 -20.35
N ASN A 344 -0.73 -3.83 -20.56
CA ASN A 344 -2.11 -3.92 -21.00
C ASN A 344 -3.11 -3.51 -19.91
N TYR A 345 -2.83 -3.80 -18.65
CA TYR A 345 -3.67 -3.42 -17.52
C TYR A 345 -3.59 -1.92 -17.24
N LEU A 346 -2.38 -1.39 -17.15
CA LEU A 346 -2.11 0.01 -16.77
C LEU A 346 -2.18 0.99 -17.95
N LYS A 347 -2.14 0.47 -19.18
CA LYS A 347 -2.04 1.24 -20.43
C LYS A 347 -0.86 2.22 -20.40
N ARG A 348 0.29 1.74 -19.93
CA ARG A 348 1.55 2.48 -19.80
C ARG A 348 2.72 1.57 -20.12
N LYS A 349 3.80 2.09 -20.70
CA LYS A 349 4.99 1.29 -21.08
C LYS A 349 5.96 1.05 -19.94
N GLY A 350 6.06 1.99 -19.00
CA GLY A 350 7.05 1.95 -17.95
C GLY A 350 6.75 2.85 -16.76
N ALA A 351 7.78 3.03 -15.94
CA ALA A 351 7.74 3.90 -14.76
C ALA A 351 9.02 4.75 -14.66
N CYS A 352 8.91 5.92 -14.01
CA CYS A 352 10.00 6.86 -13.88
C CYS A 352 10.98 6.41 -12.78
N PHE A 353 12.24 6.18 -13.15
CA PHE A 353 13.30 5.69 -12.26
C PHE A 353 14.64 6.39 -12.54
N ASN A 354 15.60 6.22 -11.62
CA ASN A 354 16.98 6.64 -11.87
C ASN A 354 17.54 5.84 -13.06
N PRO A 355 18.17 6.49 -14.05
CA PRO A 355 18.82 5.80 -15.15
C PRO A 355 19.95 4.88 -14.69
N LYS A 356 20.60 5.11 -13.55
CA LYS A 356 21.61 4.20 -13.03
C LYS A 356 20.96 2.98 -12.40
N ASN A 357 21.25 1.81 -12.96
CA ASN A 357 21.01 0.54 -12.29
C ASN A 357 21.87 0.50 -11.05
N SER A 358 21.24 0.23 -9.93
CA SER A 358 21.87 0.14 -8.63
C SER A 358 22.76 -1.08 -8.43
N GLN A 359 22.57 -2.16 -9.20
CA GLN A 359 23.36 -3.38 -9.05
C GLN A 359 24.74 -3.26 -9.69
N ASP A 360 24.83 -2.64 -10.86
CA ASP A 360 26.04 -2.61 -11.68
C ASP A 360 26.46 -1.19 -12.11
N GLY A 361 25.69 -0.16 -11.75
CA GLY A 361 25.90 1.22 -12.18
C GLY A 361 25.60 1.47 -13.66
N ALA A 362 25.08 0.47 -14.39
CA ALA A 362 24.80 0.60 -15.81
C ALA A 362 23.72 1.64 -16.06
N ILE A 363 23.88 2.42 -17.13
CA ILE A 363 22.92 3.45 -17.51
C ILE A 363 21.82 2.83 -18.36
N ASN A 364 20.60 2.75 -17.82
CA ASN A 364 19.37 2.55 -18.57
C ASN A 364 18.99 3.89 -19.22
N PRO A 365 19.01 4.01 -20.56
CA PRO A 365 18.63 5.24 -21.25
C PRO A 365 17.12 5.53 -21.17
N GLY A 366 16.32 4.58 -20.68
CA GLY A 366 14.87 4.60 -20.71
C GLY A 366 14.30 4.57 -22.14
N ILE A 367 13.04 4.98 -22.27
CA ILE A 367 12.36 5.13 -23.57
C ILE A 367 12.53 6.58 -24.04
N PRO A 368 13.44 6.87 -24.98
CA PRO A 368 13.90 8.25 -25.23
C PRO A 368 12.83 9.18 -25.81
N SER A 369 11.90 8.64 -26.60
CA SER A 369 10.89 9.44 -27.28
C SER A 369 9.51 8.80 -27.17
N CYS A 370 8.52 9.65 -26.96
CA CYS A 370 7.12 9.28 -27.07
C CYS A 370 6.85 9.04 -28.56
N GLY A 371 6.76 7.77 -28.97
CA GLY A 371 6.42 7.44 -30.35
C GLY A 371 5.09 8.08 -30.77
N THR A 372 4.78 8.08 -32.07
CA THR A 372 3.51 8.62 -32.58
C THR A 372 2.28 7.86 -32.05
N ASP A 373 2.48 6.65 -31.52
CA ASP A 373 1.47 5.85 -30.82
C ASP A 373 1.32 6.23 -29.34
N ALA A 374 1.93 7.33 -28.88
CA ALA A 374 1.63 7.91 -27.58
C ALA A 374 0.17 8.34 -27.59
N GLY A 375 -0.72 7.43 -27.20
CA GLY A 375 -2.14 7.67 -27.06
C GLY A 375 -2.30 8.83 -26.10
N THR A 376 -2.51 10.04 -26.65
CA THR A 376 -2.75 11.33 -25.98
C THR A 376 -2.61 11.21 -24.47
N GLY A 377 -1.36 11.16 -24.00
CA GLY A 377 -1.03 10.90 -22.61
C GLY A 377 -1.90 11.82 -21.77
N GLY A 378 -2.79 11.23 -20.97
CA GLY A 378 -3.71 12.00 -20.15
C GLY A 378 -2.86 12.88 -19.26
N THR A 379 -2.80 14.18 -19.58
CA THR A 379 -2.21 15.21 -18.73
C THR A 379 -2.76 14.94 -17.34
N GLY A 380 -1.87 14.51 -16.43
CA GLY A 380 -2.25 13.85 -15.18
C GLY A 380 -3.46 14.56 -14.59
N GLY A 381 -4.59 13.83 -14.50
CA GLY A 381 -5.87 14.39 -14.12
C GLY A 381 -5.67 15.22 -12.87
N THR A 382 -5.73 16.54 -13.02
CA THR A 382 -5.84 17.47 -11.90
C THR A 382 -7.02 16.96 -11.10
N GLY A 383 -6.77 16.48 -9.88
CA GLY A 383 -7.76 15.83 -9.04
C GLY A 383 -9.10 16.54 -9.15
N GLY A 384 -10.14 15.78 -9.52
CA GLY A 384 -11.47 16.31 -9.75
C GLY A 384 -11.87 17.19 -8.59
N THR A 385 -12.01 18.49 -8.85
CA THR A 385 -12.65 19.42 -7.93
C THR A 385 -14.05 18.87 -7.65
N GLY A 386 -14.31 18.54 -6.38
CA GLY A 386 -15.64 18.12 -5.94
C GLY A 386 -16.67 19.15 -6.40
N GLY A 387 -17.71 18.69 -7.09
CA GLY A 387 -18.82 19.53 -7.52
C GLY A 387 -19.43 20.24 -6.32
N THR A 388 -19.39 21.56 -6.33
CA THR A 388 -20.15 22.39 -5.41
C THR A 388 -21.63 22.19 -5.70
N GLY A 389 -22.34 21.51 -4.79
CA GLY A 389 -23.79 21.47 -4.78
C GLY A 389 -24.32 22.88 -4.63
N GLY A 390 -25.07 23.35 -5.63
CA GLY A 390 -25.78 24.62 -5.59
C GLY A 390 -26.87 24.58 -4.52
N THR A 391 -26.75 25.42 -3.52
CA THR A 391 -27.85 25.82 -2.65
C THR A 391 -28.68 26.88 -3.38
N THR A 392 -29.89 26.54 -3.81
CA THR A 392 -30.92 27.55 -4.10
C THR A 392 -31.61 27.91 -2.79
N SER A 393 -31.28 29.08 -2.25
CA SER A 393 -32.08 29.77 -1.23
C SER A 393 -33.12 30.67 -1.91
N ASP A 394 -34.35 30.51 -1.41
CA ASP A 394 -35.43 31.48 -1.20
C ASP A 394 -35.92 32.41 -2.33
N ALA A 395 -37.22 32.30 -2.58
CA ALA A 395 -38.09 33.45 -2.79
C ALA A 395 -39.44 33.20 -2.10
N SER A 396 -39.61 33.78 -0.91
CA SER A 396 -40.91 34.19 -0.38
C SER A 396 -41.07 35.68 -0.71
N THR A 397 -42.14 36.02 -1.42
CA THR A 397 -42.91 37.26 -1.25
C THR A 397 -44.29 37.06 -1.89
N ASP A 398 -45.30 37.42 -1.09
CA ASP A 398 -46.75 37.54 -1.32
C ASP A 398 -47.62 36.28 -1.43
#